data_AF-A0A5J6F9S7-F1
#
_entry.id   AF-A0A5J6F9S7-F1
#
_cell.length_a   1.000
_cell.length_b   1.000
_cell.length_c   1.000
_cell.angle_alpha   90.00
_cell.angle_beta   90.00
_cell.angle_gamma   90.00
#
_symmetry.space_group_name_H-M   'P 1'
#
loop_
_entity.id
_entity.type
_entity.pdbx_description
1 polymer ?
#
loop_
_entity_poly.entity_id
_entity_poly.type
_entity_poly.pdbx_seq_one_letter_code
_entity_poly.pdbx_strand_id
1 'polypeptide(L)' 'MRRALYEIYLSLTAAGWVWMGHPAMGPPLHTVAPRPLTGPPDAHPERLRPDLPLTGTELALQAQLLAPSHRD' A
#
# COMPACT_ATOMS: atom_id res chain seq x y z
N MET A 1 25.74 27.67 7.03
CA MET A 1 25.64 26.32 7.65
C MET A 1 24.24 25.72 7.56
N ARG A 2 23.20 26.35 8.12
CA ARG A 2 21.84 25.78 8.26
C ARG A 2 21.17 25.35 6.94
N ARG A 3 21.40 26.09 5.85
CA ARG A 3 20.85 25.77 4.53
C ARG A 3 21.47 24.50 3.92
N ALA A 4 22.78 24.32 4.04
CA ALA A 4 23.46 23.13 3.53
C ALA A 4 23.00 21.86 4.26
N LEU A 5 22.82 21.94 5.59
CA LEU A 5 22.30 20.84 6.39
C LEU A 5 20.86 20.47 5.99
N TYR A 6 20.04 21.47 5.66
CA TYR A 6 18.68 21.25 5.18
C TYR A 6 18.63 20.53 3.82
N GLU A 7 19.47 20.94 2.87
CA GLU A 7 19.57 20.29 1.56
C GLU A 7 20.06 18.84 1.67
N ILE A 8 21.06 18.59 2.53
CA ILE A 8 21.55 17.24 2.81
C ILE A 8 20.43 16.37 3.40
N TYR A 9 19.70 16.88 4.39
CA TYR A 9 18.57 16.18 4.99
C TYR A 9 17.48 15.83 3.97
N LEU A 10 17.12 16.77 3.09
CA LEU A 10 16.12 16.56 2.04
C LEU A 10 16.55 15.47 1.05
N SER A 11 17.81 15.51 0.61
CA SER A 11 18.36 14.54 -0.34
C SER A 11 18.42 13.11 0.22
N LEU A 12 18.84 12.95 1.49
CA LEU A 12 18.88 11.65 2.17
C LEU A 12 17.47 11.09 2.40
N THR A 13 16.52 11.96 2.76
CA THR A 13 15.12 11.57 2.93
C THR A 13 14.55 11.07 1.61
N ALA A 14 14.73 11.81 0.52
CA ALA A 14 14.27 11.40 -0.81
C ALA A 14 14.92 10.09 -1.29
N ALA A 15 16.22 9.89 -1.04
CA ALA A 15 16.90 8.64 -1.38
C ALA A 15 16.36 7.45 -0.56
N GLY A 16 16.09 7.66 0.74
CA GLY A 16 15.47 6.66 1.61
C GLY A 16 14.07 6.26 1.12
N TRP A 17 13.27 7.23 0.64
CA TRP A 17 11.96 6.97 0.04
C TRP A 17 12.03 6.07 -1.19
N VAL A 18 12.97 6.35 -2.09
CA VAL A 18 13.19 5.54 -3.30
C VAL A 18 13.60 4.12 -2.93
N TRP A 19 14.45 3.96 -1.92
CA TRP A 19 14.94 2.64 -1.49
C TRP A 19 13.89 1.79 -0.78
N MET A 20 13.06 2.40 0.09
CA MET A 20 12.05 1.68 0.87
C MET A 20 10.83 1.26 0.05
N GLY A 21 10.69 1.71 -1.20
CA GLY A 21 9.59 1.33 -2.08
C GLY A 21 8.20 1.62 -1.48
N HIS A 22 8.12 2.58 -0.55
CA HIS A 22 6.91 2.84 0.25
C HIS A 22 6.15 4.03 -0.35
N PRO A 23 5.13 3.82 -1.22
CA PRO A 23 4.45 4.91 -1.92
C PRO A 23 3.58 5.78 -0.99
N ALA A 24 3.25 5.32 0.22
CA ALA A 24 2.28 5.99 1.08
C ALA A 24 2.79 7.27 1.78
N MET A 25 4.06 7.62 1.64
CA MET A 25 4.64 8.80 2.28
C MET A 25 5.73 9.45 1.38
N GLY A 26 5.52 9.44 0.06
CA GLY A 26 6.37 10.22 -0.84
C GLY A 26 6.42 11.72 -0.45
N PRO A 27 7.43 12.49 -0.91
CA PRO A 27 7.42 13.94 -0.73
C PRO A 27 6.07 14.49 -1.23
N PRO A 28 5.48 15.50 -0.56
CA PRO A 28 4.11 15.93 -0.85
C PRO A 28 3.96 16.23 -2.34
N LEU A 29 3.30 15.31 -3.05
CA LEU A 29 3.06 15.47 -4.47
C LEU A 29 1.96 16.51 -4.63
N HIS A 30 2.28 17.60 -5.31
CA HIS A 30 1.29 18.56 -5.76
C HIS A 30 0.25 17.84 -6.63
N THR A 31 -0.96 17.69 -6.08
CA THR A 31 -2.25 17.52 -6.78
C THR A 31 -2.26 16.58 -7.98
N VAL A 32 -2.06 15.27 -7.75
CA VAL A 32 -2.58 14.25 -8.66
C VAL A 32 -3.90 13.77 -8.06
N ALA A 33 -5.02 13.97 -8.78
CA ALA A 33 -6.30 13.45 -8.35
C ALA A 33 -6.17 11.92 -8.14
N PRO A 34 -6.56 11.37 -6.97
CA PRO A 34 -6.39 9.96 -6.72
C PRO A 34 -7.18 9.16 -7.76
N ARG A 35 -6.47 8.34 -8.55
CA ARG A 35 -7.11 7.36 -9.42
C ARG A 35 -7.85 6.36 -8.52
N PRO A 36 -9.11 5.98 -8.82
CA PRO A 36 -9.80 4.96 -8.06
C PRO A 36 -9.00 3.66 -8.10
N LEU A 37 -8.87 3.01 -6.93
CA LEU A 37 -8.23 1.70 -6.81
C LEU A 37 -9.10 0.66 -7.52
N THR A 38 -8.89 0.48 -8.81
CA THR A 38 -9.38 -0.68 -9.55
C THR A 38 -8.44 -1.84 -9.19
N GLY A 39 -8.98 -2.94 -8.68
CA GLY A 39 -8.20 -4.08 -8.18
C GLY A 39 -7.11 -4.61 -9.14
N PRO A 40 -6.33 -5.62 -8.70
CA PRO A 40 -5.16 -6.08 -9.43
C PRO A 40 -5.50 -6.55 -10.87
N PRO A 41 -4.61 -6.33 -11.86
CA PRO A 41 -4.79 -6.80 -13.24
C PRO A 41 -5.15 -8.29 -13.34
N ASP A 42 -5.86 -8.71 -14.39
CA ASP A 42 -6.34 -10.11 -14.53
C ASP A 42 -5.24 -11.17 -14.46
N ALA A 43 -4.03 -10.85 -14.90
CA ALA A 43 -2.89 -11.76 -14.86
C ALA A 43 -2.01 -11.63 -13.60
N HIS A 44 -2.46 -10.91 -12.57
CA HIS A 44 -1.64 -10.69 -11.37
C HIS A 44 -1.52 -11.99 -10.54
N PRO A 45 -0.30 -12.42 -10.18
CA PRO A 45 -0.08 -13.69 -9.48
C PRO A 45 -0.74 -13.73 -8.09
N GLU A 46 -0.94 -12.57 -7.47
CA GLU A 46 -1.59 -12.45 -6.16
C GLU A 46 -3.13 -12.47 -6.23
N ARG A 47 -3.73 -12.60 -7.42
CA ARG A 47 -5.19 -12.71 -7.51
C ARG A 47 -5.65 -14.04 -6.91
N LEU A 48 -6.66 -13.94 -6.06
CA LEU A 48 -7.48 -15.09 -5.67
C LEU A 48 -7.92 -15.81 -6.94
N ARG A 49 -7.62 -17.11 -7.01
CA ARG A 49 -8.01 -18.01 -8.10
C ARG A 49 -9.48 -18.40 -7.94
N PRO A 50 -10.42 -17.78 -8.66
CA PRO A 50 -11.85 -18.06 -8.48
C PRO A 50 -12.22 -19.48 -8.95
N ASP A 51 -11.37 -20.10 -9.76
CA ASP A 51 -11.45 -21.48 -10.20
C ASP A 51 -11.14 -22.50 -9.10
N LEU A 52 -10.48 -22.07 -8.02
CA LEU A 52 -10.21 -22.92 -6.87
C LEU A 52 -11.20 -22.61 -5.74
N PRO A 53 -11.94 -23.62 -5.23
CA PRO A 53 -12.81 -23.41 -4.08
C PRO A 53 -11.97 -23.06 -2.85
N LEU A 54 -12.47 -22.13 -2.04
CA LEU A 54 -11.86 -21.79 -0.76
C LEU A 54 -11.86 -23.01 0.17
N THR A 55 -10.76 -23.20 0.88
CA THR A 55 -10.66 -24.17 1.97
C THR A 55 -11.52 -23.75 3.17
N GLY A 56 -11.81 -24.70 4.06
CA GLY A 56 -12.57 -24.40 5.29
C GLY A 56 -11.93 -23.30 6.15
N THR A 57 -10.60 -23.25 6.20
CA THR A 57 -9.86 -22.21 6.94
C THR A 57 -10.01 -20.83 6.29
N GLU A 58 -9.95 -20.75 4.96
CA GLU A 58 -10.12 -19.49 4.23
C GLU A 58 -11.55 -18.97 4.33
N LEU A 59 -12.56 -19.85 4.31
CA LEU A 59 -13.95 -19.49 4.58
C LEU A 59 -14.14 -18.94 5.99
N ALA A 60 -13.50 -19.57 6.99
CA ALA A 60 -13.54 -19.08 8.37
C ALA A 60 -12.88 -17.70 8.50
N LEU A 61 -11.74 -17.48 7.85
CA LEU A 61 -11.08 -16.16 7.81
C LEU A 61 -11.95 -15.11 7.12
N GLN A 62 -12.55 -15.45 5.97
CA GLN A 62 -13.45 -14.55 5.25
C GLN A 62 -14.63 -14.12 6.14
N ALA A 63 -15.22 -15.05 6.91
CA ALA A 63 -16.28 -14.73 7.85
C ALA A 63 -15.82 -13.75 8.94
N GLN A 64 -14.59 -13.89 9.45
CA GLN A 64 -14.02 -12.96 10.44
C GLN A 64 -13.79 -11.56 9.87
N LEU A 65 -13.31 -11.47 8.62
CA LEU A 65 -13.06 -10.18 7.96
C LEU A 65 -14.33 -9.43 7.58
N LEU A 66 -15.40 -10.16 7.26
CA LEU A 66 -16.73 -9.59 6.95
C LEU A 66 -17.53 -9.25 8.21
N ALA A 67 -17.18 -9.84 9.35
CA ALA A 67 -17.75 -9.43 10.63
C ALA A 67 -17.33 -7.97 10.91
N PRO A 68 -18.25 -7.10 11.34
CA PRO A 68 -17.91 -5.73 11.70
C PRO A 68 -16.85 -5.76 12.80
N SER A 69 -15.69 -5.18 12.51
CA SER A 69 -14.62 -5.02 13.50
C SER A 69 -15.15 -4.17 14.64
N HIS A 70 -15.38 -4.78 15.81
CA HIS A 70 -15.66 -4.05 17.05
C HIS A 70 -14.43 -3.21 17.37
N ARG A 71 -14.47 -1.93 17.02
CA ARG A 71 -13.51 -0.93 17.46
C ARG A 71 -14.06 -0.32 18.73
N ASP A 72 -13.45 -0.66 19.86
CA ASP A 72 -13.50 0.13 21.10
C ASP A 72 -12.65 1.40 20.95
#